data_AF-A0A1Y5T9T9-F1
#
_entry.id   AF-A0A1Y5T9T9-F1
#
_cell.length_a   1.000
_cell.length_b   1.000
_cell.length_c   1.000
_cell.angle_alpha   90.00
_cell.angle_beta   90.00
_cell.angle_gamma   90.00
#
_symmetry.space_group_name_H-M   'P 1'
#
loop_
_entity.id
_entity.type
_entity.pdbx_description
1 polymer ?
#
loop_
_entity_poly.entity_id
_entity_poly.type
_entity_poly.pdbx_seq_one_letter_code
_entity_poly.pdbx_strand_id
1 'polypeptide(L)'
;MRPNEIWLVSFLALFPSCALAANIQLLSSDGHKLSDALNGACSIVLEGTIEEGDADKLNELWETSQLDGIGITGFIDEEIFESAERVHTLCLDSEGGDFDEALELLESEFMTLFRVVTVVPSGSQCLSACALIFLGGTLSTSNSDGGNTIPVRVLHVDGRLGFHSPFIDGISQLPEILPRNVVVEFFSSGTDSIRRLNDVLTNAFIDTHGPIDRFPPDLLIELLSFQGVDSFFEIQTINDAGRYDIYLAGVPEVQMSDRHYSRLCVNASIWSVGRAWEFTPDVPSWGYTVERSNDMTLVTSRHYECEIRHLGQRVGDDYQVTFRDRDYELQTRFLEPWESLPHYVPIRLLSGTSDVGSEFDPLYLYTNPLQLEVQQLPTIAPSSVYVVRTDGGETGFGWFSFSLTSDGQFSIQGDEIGLLNGTYVAPGSLEICLQIEESAISRLANETYCGFIVDDRLSFDGVSELSGLIELQRSAL
;
A
#
# COMPACT_ATOMS: atom_id res chain seq x y z
N MET A 1 -35.89 6.99 66.45
CA MET A 1 -34.88 6.12 65.81
C MET A 1 -35.41 5.63 64.47
N ARG A 2 -35.02 6.30 63.38
CA ARG A 2 -34.89 5.75 62.02
C ARG A 2 -33.69 6.47 61.41
N PRO A 3 -32.67 5.78 60.88
CA PRO A 3 -31.42 6.41 60.46
C PRO A 3 -31.54 7.00 59.05
N ASN A 4 -30.79 8.08 58.83
CA ASN A 4 -30.69 8.82 57.58
C ASN A 4 -29.94 8.00 56.52
N GLU A 5 -30.52 7.86 55.33
CA GLU A 5 -29.82 7.37 54.14
C GLU A 5 -29.14 8.57 53.47
N ILE A 6 -27.80 8.59 53.54
CA ILE A 6 -26.94 9.53 52.81
C ILE A 6 -26.61 8.86 51.48
N TRP A 7 -27.17 9.39 50.39
CA TRP A 7 -26.77 9.02 49.04
C TRP A 7 -25.39 9.62 48.75
N LEU A 8 -24.35 8.77 48.79
CA LEU A 8 -23.04 9.10 48.22
C LEU A 8 -23.18 9.07 46.69
N VAL A 9 -23.32 10.23 46.08
CA VAL A 9 -23.10 10.39 44.64
C VAL A 9 -21.59 10.39 44.42
N SER A 10 -21.06 9.24 43.99
CA SER A 10 -19.70 9.13 43.49
C SER A 10 -19.56 9.95 42.21
N PHE A 11 -19.04 11.17 42.33
CA PHE A 11 -18.48 11.90 41.19
C PHE A 11 -17.22 11.15 40.75
N LEU A 12 -17.33 10.29 39.73
CA LEU A 12 -16.17 9.97 38.90
C LEU A 12 -15.78 11.27 38.21
N ALA A 13 -14.70 11.89 38.66
CA ALA A 13 -14.02 12.93 37.90
C ALA A 13 -13.49 12.29 36.62
N LEU A 14 -14.23 12.46 35.51
CA LEU A 14 -13.68 12.37 34.17
C LEU A 14 -12.65 13.49 34.08
N PHE A 15 -11.38 13.18 34.36
CA PHE A 15 -10.30 14.05 33.96
C PHE A 15 -10.34 14.07 32.42
N PRO A 16 -10.52 15.24 31.77
CA PRO A 16 -10.26 15.31 30.35
C PRO A 16 -8.81 14.86 30.16
N SER A 17 -8.60 13.81 29.38
CA SER A 17 -7.28 13.51 28.86
C SER A 17 -6.89 14.77 28.10
N CYS A 18 -6.06 15.63 28.69
CA CYS A 18 -5.29 16.57 27.90
C CYS A 18 -4.52 15.68 26.95
N ALA A 19 -4.89 15.74 25.67
CA ALA A 19 -4.00 15.27 24.62
C ALA A 19 -2.67 16.00 24.87
N LEU A 20 -1.62 15.20 24.96
CA LEU A 20 -0.27 15.70 25.18
C LEU A 20 0.35 15.69 23.79
N ALA A 21 0.91 16.84 23.39
CA ALA A 21 1.76 16.98 22.22
C ALA A 21 2.77 15.84 22.09
N ALA A 22 3.22 15.58 20.87
CA ALA A 22 4.05 14.42 20.59
C ALA A 22 5.31 14.41 21.46
N ASN A 23 5.63 13.22 21.94
CA ASN A 23 6.88 12.92 22.62
C ASN A 23 7.98 12.75 21.56
N ILE A 24 8.82 13.77 21.45
CA ILE A 24 9.97 13.78 20.53
C ILE A 24 11.25 13.46 21.31
N GLN A 25 11.96 12.41 20.88
CA GLN A 25 13.18 11.94 21.55
C GLN A 25 14.32 11.73 20.56
N LEU A 26 15.50 12.26 20.91
CA LEU A 26 16.76 11.96 20.23
C LEU A 26 17.38 10.68 20.82
N LEU A 27 17.45 9.62 20.02
CA LEU A 27 18.08 8.34 20.36
C LEU A 27 19.55 8.28 19.96
N SER A 28 19.92 8.90 18.84
CA SER A 28 21.29 8.88 18.29
C SER A 28 21.62 10.21 17.64
N SER A 29 22.62 10.92 18.18
CA SER A 29 23.16 12.15 17.60
C SER A 29 23.94 11.93 16.30
N ASP A 30 24.47 10.73 16.10
CA ASP A 30 25.42 10.48 15.01
C ASP A 30 24.74 9.98 13.73
N GLY A 31 23.44 9.67 13.76
CA GLY A 31 22.75 9.00 12.66
C GLY A 31 23.03 7.49 12.63
N HIS A 32 22.70 6.84 11.51
CA HIS A 32 22.85 5.40 11.25
C HIS A 32 23.42 5.17 9.85
N LYS A 33 24.02 4.01 9.58
CA LYS A 33 24.29 3.66 8.19
C LYS A 33 22.97 3.59 7.43
N LEU A 34 22.98 3.91 6.13
CA LEU A 34 21.78 3.78 5.30
C LEU A 34 21.18 2.37 5.37
N SER A 35 22.01 1.33 5.47
CA SER A 35 21.54 -0.06 5.69
C SER A 35 20.75 -0.24 6.96
N ASP A 36 21.21 0.37 8.04
CA ASP A 36 20.55 0.23 9.31
C ASP A 36 19.23 1.03 9.28
N ALA A 37 19.24 2.20 8.63
CA ALA A 37 18.04 3.02 8.41
C ALA A 37 16.98 2.32 7.56
N LEU A 38 17.36 1.70 6.43
CA LEU A 38 16.45 0.90 5.59
C LEU A 38 15.96 -0.37 6.28
N ASN A 39 16.69 -0.85 7.28
CA ASN A 39 16.23 -1.91 8.19
C ASN A 39 15.45 -1.38 9.42
N GLY A 40 15.10 -0.09 9.44
CA GLY A 40 14.24 0.52 10.45
C GLY A 40 14.93 1.07 11.69
N ALA A 41 16.25 1.32 11.67
CA ALA A 41 16.95 1.97 12.78
C ALA A 41 16.46 3.41 12.99
N CYS A 42 16.40 3.85 14.25
CA CYS A 42 15.84 5.15 14.65
C CYS A 42 16.90 6.10 15.23
N SER A 43 17.04 7.31 14.68
CA SER A 43 17.82 8.40 15.30
C SER A 43 16.94 9.25 16.19
N ILE A 44 15.74 9.57 15.71
CA ILE A 44 14.76 10.44 16.36
C ILE A 44 13.43 9.69 16.37
N VAL A 45 12.67 9.80 17.44
CA VAL A 45 11.32 9.23 17.55
C VAL A 45 10.33 10.36 17.77
N LEU A 46 9.23 10.33 17.02
CA LEU A 46 8.03 11.13 17.26
C LEU A 46 6.88 10.15 17.58
N GLU A 47 6.44 10.18 18.84
CA GLU A 47 5.39 9.30 19.36
C GLU A 47 4.21 10.11 19.93
N GLY A 48 2.98 9.69 19.64
CA GLY A 48 1.76 10.30 20.18
C GLY A 48 1.10 11.29 19.22
N THR A 49 0.14 12.07 19.74
CA THR A 49 -0.66 13.00 18.93
C THR A 49 0.18 14.18 18.47
N ILE A 50 0.13 14.48 17.17
CA ILE A 50 0.79 15.65 16.57
C ILE A 50 -0.02 16.90 16.93
N GLU A 51 0.61 17.87 17.60
CA GLU A 51 -0.03 19.11 18.04
C GLU A 51 0.86 20.33 17.74
N GLU A 52 0.24 21.52 17.77
CA GLU A 52 0.91 22.81 17.55
C GLU A 52 2.26 22.91 18.31
N GLY A 53 3.33 23.18 17.56
CA GLY A 53 4.69 23.38 18.09
C GLY A 53 5.59 22.12 18.12
N ASP A 54 5.13 20.98 17.63
CA ASP A 54 5.96 19.79 17.41
C ASP A 54 7.02 19.99 16.29
N ALA A 55 6.69 20.76 15.25
CA ALA A 55 7.60 21.20 14.20
C ALA A 55 8.74 22.06 14.77
N ASP A 56 8.41 22.99 15.67
CA ASP A 56 9.39 23.82 16.36
C ASP A 56 10.35 22.97 17.22
N LYS A 57 9.84 21.95 17.92
CA LYS A 57 10.67 21.03 18.71
C LYS A 57 11.69 20.27 17.84
N LEU A 58 11.29 19.83 16.65
CA LEU A 58 12.21 19.16 15.71
C LEU A 58 13.23 20.13 15.13
N ASN A 59 12.83 21.35 14.78
CA ASN A 59 13.76 22.40 14.35
C ASN A 59 14.77 22.73 15.45
N GLU A 60 14.36 22.77 16.72
CA GLU A 60 15.28 23.01 17.83
C GLU A 60 16.37 21.92 17.94
N LEU A 61 16.05 20.65 17.69
CA LEU A 61 17.06 19.57 17.65
C LEU A 61 18.11 19.82 16.58
N TRP A 62 17.70 20.33 15.42
CA TRP A 62 18.58 20.71 14.32
C TRP A 62 19.41 21.96 14.65
N GLU A 63 18.77 23.05 15.05
CA GLU A 63 19.42 24.34 15.31
C GLU A 63 20.44 24.28 16.45
N THR A 64 20.15 23.49 17.48
CA THR A 64 21.06 23.31 18.62
C THR A 64 22.27 22.43 18.32
N SER A 65 22.41 21.94 17.07
CA SER A 65 23.49 21.06 16.61
C SER A 65 23.61 19.80 17.47
N GLN A 66 22.50 19.31 18.03
CA GLN A 66 22.47 18.01 18.75
C GLN A 66 22.60 16.83 17.79
N LEU A 67 22.42 17.09 16.50
CA LEU A 67 22.61 16.15 15.42
C LEU A 67 23.99 16.39 14.83
N ASP A 68 24.89 15.45 15.10
CA ASP A 68 26.19 15.36 14.46
C ASP A 68 26.03 14.67 13.10
N GLY A 69 26.82 15.10 12.14
CA GLY A 69 26.81 14.54 10.79
C GLY A 69 26.33 15.54 9.75
N ILE A 70 26.80 15.30 8.54
CA ILE A 70 26.39 16.05 7.36
C ILE A 70 25.01 15.52 6.99
N GLY A 71 23.94 16.30 7.19
CA GLY A 71 22.73 16.12 6.38
C GLY A 71 23.21 16.14 4.93
N ILE A 72 23.05 15.03 4.20
CA ILE A 72 23.85 14.69 3.02
C ILE A 72 24.01 15.93 2.11
N THR A 73 25.09 16.69 2.25
CA THR A 73 25.48 17.77 1.32
C THR A 73 26.63 17.28 0.45
N GLY A 74 27.08 16.04 0.69
CA GLY A 74 28.09 15.32 -0.07
C GLY A 74 27.44 14.43 -1.12
N PHE A 75 28.07 14.42 -2.28
CA PHE A 75 27.70 13.68 -3.47
C PHE A 75 27.58 12.17 -3.18
N ILE A 76 26.43 11.55 -3.49
CA ILE A 76 26.35 10.09 -3.65
C ILE A 76 27.02 9.69 -4.97
N ASP A 77 28.35 9.63 -5.01
CA ASP A 77 29.07 8.97 -6.11
C ASP A 77 29.13 7.45 -5.85
N GLU A 78 29.27 6.62 -6.89
CA GLU A 78 29.20 5.14 -6.78
C GLU A 78 30.22 4.53 -5.80
N GLU A 79 31.30 5.26 -5.47
CA GLU A 79 32.32 4.87 -4.48
C GLU A 79 32.01 5.29 -3.02
N ILE A 80 30.97 6.10 -2.77
CA ILE A 80 30.74 6.74 -1.45
C ILE A 80 29.75 5.97 -0.56
N PHE A 81 28.90 5.11 -1.13
CA PHE A 81 27.96 4.25 -0.39
C PHE A 81 28.62 3.41 0.71
N GLU A 82 29.89 3.00 0.53
CA GLU A 82 30.60 2.15 1.49
C GLU A 82 31.39 2.93 2.57
N SER A 83 31.64 4.24 2.39
CA SER A 83 32.74 4.89 3.13
C SER A 83 32.37 5.79 4.31
N ALA A 84 31.21 6.48 4.37
CA ALA A 84 30.89 7.31 5.56
C ALA A 84 29.48 7.91 5.69
N GLU A 85 28.43 7.45 5.00
CA GLU A 85 27.15 8.19 5.05
C GLU A 85 26.27 7.70 6.20
N ARG A 86 26.36 8.42 7.32
CA ARG A 86 25.41 8.31 8.42
C ARG A 86 24.20 9.18 8.10
N VAL A 87 23.03 8.57 8.00
CA VAL A 87 21.75 9.22 7.78
C VAL A 87 20.96 9.32 9.07
N HIS A 88 20.16 10.35 9.19
CA HIS A 88 19.25 10.49 10.32
C HIS A 88 17.87 9.98 9.96
N THR A 89 17.29 9.21 10.86
CA THR A 89 15.94 8.65 10.70
C THR A 89 14.98 9.27 11.70
N LEU A 90 13.82 9.71 11.20
CA LEU A 90 12.66 10.08 11.99
C LEU A 90 11.70 8.88 12.02
N CYS A 91 11.69 8.18 13.15
CA CYS A 91 10.76 7.09 13.42
C CYS A 91 9.43 7.65 13.92
N LEU A 92 8.35 7.14 13.34
CA LEU A 92 7.00 7.67 13.50
C LEU A 92 6.08 6.63 14.12
N ASP A 93 5.48 6.96 15.25
CA ASP A 93 4.44 6.16 15.90
C ASP A 93 3.31 7.05 16.42
N SER A 94 2.35 7.35 15.55
CA SER A 94 1.29 8.32 15.79
C SER A 94 0.00 7.97 15.05
N GLU A 95 -1.13 8.20 15.72
CA GLU A 95 -2.47 8.15 15.11
C GLU A 95 -2.79 9.38 14.25
N GLY A 96 -1.86 10.35 14.20
CA GLY A 96 -2.03 11.63 13.54
C GLY A 96 -2.24 12.76 14.55
N GLY A 97 -3.02 13.76 14.15
CA GLY A 97 -3.23 14.97 14.93
C GLY A 97 -3.48 16.15 14.01
N ASP A 98 -2.93 17.29 14.36
CA ASP A 98 -3.13 18.54 13.65
C ASP A 98 -2.56 18.50 12.22
N PHE A 99 -3.41 18.81 11.25
CA PHE A 99 -3.06 18.78 9.84
C PHE A 99 -2.11 19.92 9.45
N ASP A 100 -2.35 21.13 9.98
CA ASP A 100 -1.52 22.29 9.66
C ASP A 100 -0.13 22.14 10.27
N GLU A 101 -0.02 21.57 11.47
CA GLU A 101 1.25 21.22 12.11
C GLU A 101 2.06 20.22 11.29
N ALA A 102 1.40 19.18 10.74
CA ALA A 102 2.09 18.23 9.86
C ALA A 102 2.62 18.91 8.59
N LEU A 103 1.91 19.90 8.04
CA LEU A 103 2.39 20.70 6.92
C LEU A 103 3.56 21.61 7.32
N GLU A 104 3.49 22.26 8.49
CA GLU A 104 4.60 23.07 9.03
C GLU A 104 5.86 22.24 9.24
N LEU A 105 5.71 21.02 9.76
CA LEU A 105 6.82 20.08 9.91
C LEU A 105 7.40 19.68 8.55
N LEU A 106 6.58 19.42 7.53
CA LEU A 106 7.06 19.14 6.17
C LEU A 106 7.80 20.33 5.53
N GLU A 107 7.39 21.56 5.84
CA GLU A 107 8.01 22.80 5.37
C GLU A 107 9.27 23.18 6.19
N SER A 108 9.47 22.54 7.35
CA SER A 108 10.54 22.87 8.30
C SER A 108 11.94 22.68 7.72
N GLU A 109 12.92 23.40 8.28
CA GLU A 109 14.33 23.22 7.91
C GLU A 109 14.83 21.82 8.25
N PHE A 110 14.31 21.22 9.32
CA PHE A 110 14.57 19.83 9.69
C PHE A 110 14.21 18.86 8.54
N MET A 111 13.07 19.02 7.89
CA MET A 111 12.68 18.13 6.77
C MET A 111 13.30 18.54 5.43
N THR A 112 13.46 19.84 5.18
CA THR A 112 13.84 20.36 3.85
C THR A 112 15.34 20.53 3.65
N LEU A 113 16.07 20.98 4.68
CA LEU A 113 17.51 21.23 4.63
C LEU A 113 18.33 20.10 5.24
N PHE A 114 17.95 19.63 6.43
CA PHE A 114 18.67 18.56 7.10
C PHE A 114 18.45 17.21 6.43
N ARG A 115 17.21 16.96 5.97
CA ARG A 115 16.77 15.78 5.21
C ARG A 115 16.92 14.50 6.04
N VAL A 116 15.80 13.86 6.33
CA VAL A 116 15.76 12.64 7.14
C VAL A 116 15.07 11.52 6.37
N VAL A 117 15.47 10.28 6.67
CA VAL A 117 14.69 9.10 6.31
C VAL A 117 13.51 9.00 7.25
N THR A 118 12.30 8.83 6.75
CA THR A 118 11.14 8.55 7.61
C THR A 118 10.96 7.05 7.74
N VAL A 119 10.61 6.60 8.95
CA VAL A 119 10.48 5.17 9.26
C VAL A 119 9.19 4.95 10.05
N VAL A 120 8.41 3.95 9.68
CA VAL A 120 7.38 3.36 10.56
C VAL A 120 7.95 2.05 11.11
N PRO A 121 8.37 2.01 12.38
CA PRO A 121 9.00 0.83 12.97
C PRO A 121 8.08 -0.39 13.06
N SER A 122 8.67 -1.53 13.40
CA SER A 122 7.93 -2.78 13.65
C SER A 122 6.86 -2.60 14.72
N GLY A 123 5.60 -2.88 14.37
CA GLY A 123 4.45 -2.81 15.28
C GLY A 123 3.95 -1.40 15.59
N SER A 124 4.61 -0.36 15.07
CA SER A 124 4.16 1.03 15.17
C SER A 124 3.12 1.35 14.11
N GLN A 125 2.41 2.46 14.31
CA GLN A 125 1.44 2.96 13.35
C GLN A 125 1.69 4.42 13.01
N CYS A 126 1.44 4.81 11.77
CA CYS A 126 1.53 6.18 11.31
C CYS A 126 0.32 6.49 10.46
N LEU A 127 -0.68 7.12 11.07
CA LEU A 127 -1.99 7.38 10.47
C LEU A 127 -2.22 8.88 10.29
N SER A 128 -3.08 9.25 9.34
CA SER A 128 -3.54 10.64 9.18
C SER A 128 -2.38 11.64 8.98
N ALA A 129 -2.28 12.68 9.81
CA ALA A 129 -1.23 13.69 9.78
C ALA A 129 0.17 13.08 9.87
N CYS A 130 0.34 11.99 10.62
CA CYS A 130 1.60 11.25 10.67
C CYS A 130 1.99 10.70 9.29
N ALA A 131 1.03 10.10 8.58
CA ALA A 131 1.28 9.53 7.26
C ALA A 131 1.71 10.61 6.26
N LEU A 132 1.26 11.85 6.43
CA LEU A 132 1.76 12.99 5.65
C LEU A 132 3.23 13.30 5.96
N ILE A 133 3.59 13.36 7.25
CA ILE A 133 4.99 13.55 7.68
C ILE A 133 5.88 12.45 7.11
N PHE A 134 5.39 11.20 7.12
CA PHE A 134 6.10 10.06 6.54
C PHE A 134 6.50 10.28 5.07
N LEU A 135 5.66 10.95 4.26
CA LEU A 135 6.00 11.26 2.86
C LEU A 135 7.15 12.26 2.72
N GLY A 136 7.47 13.00 3.79
CA GLY A 136 8.55 13.95 3.84
C GLY A 136 9.95 13.32 3.84
N GLY A 137 10.09 12.01 4.03
CA GLY A 137 11.38 11.34 4.07
C GLY A 137 12.16 11.45 2.76
N THR A 138 13.36 12.02 2.82
CA THR A 138 14.22 12.25 1.64
C THR A 138 15.71 12.17 1.96
N LEU A 139 16.50 11.84 0.95
CA LEU A 139 17.96 11.97 0.95
C LEU A 139 18.42 12.77 -0.26
N SER A 140 19.63 13.33 -0.20
CA SER A 140 20.22 14.10 -1.29
C SER A 140 20.82 13.20 -2.37
N THR A 141 20.78 13.60 -3.65
CA THR A 141 21.47 12.86 -4.73
C THR A 141 22.49 13.73 -5.48
N SER A 142 23.46 13.05 -6.12
CA SER A 142 24.67 13.61 -6.76
C SER A 142 24.49 14.13 -8.18
N ASN A 143 23.34 13.92 -8.82
CA ASN A 143 23.25 13.99 -10.28
C ASN A 143 22.96 15.38 -10.88
N SER A 144 22.94 16.45 -10.09
CA SER A 144 22.94 17.81 -10.64
C SER A 144 23.53 18.83 -9.68
N ASP A 145 24.13 19.90 -10.23
CA ASP A 145 24.69 21.04 -9.51
C ASP A 145 23.64 21.86 -8.71
N GLY A 146 22.43 21.31 -8.48
CA GLY A 146 21.24 21.96 -7.93
C GLY A 146 20.67 21.40 -6.62
N GLY A 147 21.28 20.38 -5.99
CA GLY A 147 20.85 19.92 -4.66
C GLY A 147 19.65 18.96 -4.65
N ASN A 148 19.61 18.04 -5.60
CA ASN A 148 18.56 17.04 -5.81
C ASN A 148 18.24 16.21 -4.57
N THR A 149 17.00 15.69 -4.49
CA THR A 149 16.57 14.74 -3.47
C THR A 149 15.88 13.52 -4.09
N ILE A 150 15.95 12.38 -3.39
CA ILE A 150 15.14 11.18 -3.63
C ILE A 150 14.30 10.87 -2.40
N PRO A 151 13.08 10.33 -2.57
CA PRO A 151 12.30 9.85 -1.45
C PRO A 151 12.97 8.65 -0.79
N VAL A 152 13.07 8.66 0.53
CA VAL A 152 13.54 7.51 1.32
C VAL A 152 12.65 7.37 2.54
N ARG A 153 11.74 6.40 2.45
CA ARG A 153 10.65 6.18 3.40
C ARG A 153 10.52 4.70 3.63
N VAL A 154 10.52 4.28 4.88
CA VAL A 154 10.63 2.87 5.26
C VAL A 154 9.43 2.45 6.08
N LEU A 155 8.70 1.46 5.62
CA LEU A 155 7.62 0.82 6.37
C LEU A 155 8.09 -0.57 6.78
N HIS A 156 8.13 -0.86 8.09
CA HIS A 156 8.33 -2.23 8.52
C HIS A 156 7.12 -3.08 8.13
N VAL A 157 7.33 -4.36 7.79
CA VAL A 157 6.24 -5.28 7.36
C VAL A 157 5.16 -5.52 8.43
N ASP A 158 5.46 -5.20 9.69
CA ASP A 158 4.55 -5.25 10.85
C ASP A 158 3.97 -3.87 11.23
N GLY A 159 4.38 -2.81 10.53
CA GLY A 159 3.90 -1.46 10.75
C GLY A 159 2.56 -1.22 10.06
N ARG A 160 1.89 -0.13 10.44
CA ARG A 160 0.67 0.34 9.77
C ARG A 160 0.87 1.76 9.27
N LEU A 161 0.57 2.00 7.99
CA LEU A 161 0.64 3.31 7.37
C LEU A 161 -0.69 3.58 6.67
N GLY A 162 -1.36 4.67 7.05
CA GLY A 162 -2.72 4.96 6.62
C GLY A 162 -2.99 6.42 6.31
N PHE A 163 -3.47 6.69 5.11
CA PHE A 163 -3.79 8.02 4.60
C PHE A 163 -5.30 8.23 4.58
N HIS A 164 -5.77 9.44 4.85
CA HIS A 164 -7.16 9.81 4.64
C HIS A 164 -7.31 11.29 4.36
N SER A 165 -8.50 11.68 3.89
CA SER A 165 -8.81 13.05 3.54
C SER A 165 -8.76 13.96 4.77
N PRO A 166 -8.17 15.17 4.67
CA PRO A 166 -8.25 16.14 5.75
C PRO A 166 -9.71 16.38 6.13
N PHE A 167 -9.96 16.46 7.43
CA PHE A 167 -11.30 16.66 7.97
C PHE A 167 -11.27 17.79 8.99
N ILE A 168 -12.46 18.31 9.26
CA ILE A 168 -12.63 19.36 10.26
C ILE A 168 -13.01 18.68 11.57
N ASP A 169 -12.20 18.92 12.60
CA ASP A 169 -12.49 18.45 13.94
C ASP A 169 -13.81 19.01 14.47
N GLY A 170 -14.53 18.17 15.23
CA GLY A 170 -15.80 18.58 15.85
C GLY A 170 -16.97 18.72 14.88
N ILE A 171 -16.85 18.25 13.62
CA ILE A 171 -17.97 18.27 12.66
C ILE A 171 -19.21 17.53 13.19
N SER A 172 -19.02 16.52 14.04
CA SER A 172 -20.08 15.77 14.72
C SER A 172 -20.88 16.60 15.74
N GLN A 173 -20.33 17.72 16.19
CA GLN A 173 -20.97 18.66 17.12
C GLN A 173 -21.73 19.76 16.38
N LEU A 174 -21.59 19.86 15.06
CA LEU A 174 -22.29 20.85 14.27
C LEU A 174 -23.78 20.51 14.14
N PRO A 175 -24.65 21.52 14.08
CA PRO A 175 -26.06 21.29 13.80
C PRO A 175 -26.25 20.74 12.37
N GLU A 176 -27.27 19.90 12.20
CA GLU A 176 -27.62 19.28 10.90
C GLU A 176 -27.88 20.33 9.79
N ILE A 177 -28.30 21.54 10.17
CA ILE A 177 -28.52 22.66 9.25
C ILE A 177 -27.51 23.76 9.56
N LEU A 178 -26.60 24.00 8.60
CA LEU A 178 -25.61 25.05 8.66
C LEU A 178 -26.02 26.29 7.83
N PRO A 179 -25.75 27.51 8.32
CA PRO A 179 -25.87 28.72 7.50
C PRO A 179 -24.99 28.65 6.24
N ARG A 180 -25.47 29.25 5.13
CA ARG A 180 -24.75 29.24 3.83
C ARG A 180 -23.31 29.74 3.95
N ASN A 181 -23.06 30.79 4.73
CA ASN A 181 -21.72 31.35 4.89
C ASN A 181 -20.75 30.36 5.54
N VAL A 182 -21.23 29.57 6.52
CA VAL A 182 -20.43 28.55 7.21
C VAL A 182 -20.06 27.41 6.24
N VAL A 183 -21.02 26.97 5.42
CA VAL A 183 -20.76 25.94 4.39
C VAL A 183 -19.72 26.40 3.37
N VAL A 184 -19.81 27.65 2.91
CA VAL A 184 -18.84 28.22 1.97
C VAL A 184 -17.46 28.31 2.60
N GLU A 185 -17.36 28.75 3.86
CA GLU A 185 -16.10 28.85 4.60
C GLU A 185 -15.43 27.48 4.77
N PHE A 186 -16.18 26.44 5.15
CA PHE A 186 -15.63 25.09 5.26
C PHE A 186 -15.16 24.51 3.93
N PHE A 187 -15.94 24.70 2.86
CA PHE A 187 -15.52 24.25 1.54
C PHE A 187 -14.23 24.96 1.09
N SER A 188 -14.15 26.28 1.28
CA SER A 188 -12.95 27.05 0.97
C SER A 188 -11.75 26.59 1.79
N SER A 189 -11.92 26.39 3.09
CA SER A 189 -10.86 25.85 3.97
C SER A 189 -10.36 24.50 3.49
N GLY A 190 -11.25 23.55 3.17
CA GLY A 190 -10.85 22.25 2.64
C GLY A 190 -10.09 22.34 1.31
N THR A 191 -10.53 23.21 0.39
CA THR A 191 -9.79 23.42 -0.88
C THR A 191 -8.42 24.07 -0.66
N ASP A 192 -8.31 24.97 0.31
CA ASP A 192 -7.03 25.58 0.68
C ASP A 192 -6.08 24.58 1.33
N SER A 193 -6.58 23.68 2.17
CA SER A 193 -5.80 22.58 2.76
C SER A 193 -5.25 21.64 1.68
N ILE A 194 -6.07 21.24 0.70
CA ILE A 194 -5.63 20.40 -0.43
C ILE A 194 -4.58 21.13 -1.27
N ARG A 195 -4.79 22.42 -1.54
CA ARG A 195 -3.81 23.25 -2.26
C ARG A 195 -2.49 23.32 -1.50
N ARG A 196 -2.52 23.62 -0.20
CA ARG A 196 -1.31 23.71 0.64
C ARG A 196 -0.58 22.37 0.69
N LEU A 197 -1.30 21.26 0.85
CA LEU A 197 -0.73 19.91 0.78
C LEU A 197 -0.01 19.67 -0.55
N ASN A 198 -0.66 19.96 -1.68
CA ASN A 198 -0.06 19.83 -2.99
C ASN A 198 1.16 20.76 -3.14
N ASP A 199 1.08 22.01 -2.70
CA ASP A 199 2.17 22.97 -2.75
C ASP A 199 3.39 22.47 -1.96
N VAL A 200 3.21 22.01 -0.71
CA VAL A 200 4.28 21.46 0.13
C VAL A 200 4.94 20.26 -0.51
N LEU A 201 4.13 19.35 -1.05
CA LEU A 201 4.62 18.10 -1.61
C LEU A 201 5.27 18.25 -3.00
N THR A 202 4.94 19.31 -3.74
CA THR A 202 5.50 19.60 -5.07
C THR A 202 6.61 20.65 -5.09
N ASN A 203 6.64 21.62 -4.16
CA ASN A 203 7.57 22.76 -4.22
C ASN A 203 8.94 22.50 -3.57
N ALA A 204 9.11 21.40 -2.83
CA ALA A 204 10.32 21.17 -2.06
C ALA A 204 11.48 20.62 -2.92
N PHE A 205 12.08 21.45 -3.77
CA PHE A 205 13.40 21.23 -4.41
C PHE A 205 13.64 19.82 -5.00
N ILE A 206 12.71 19.33 -5.82
CA ILE A 206 12.81 18.01 -6.48
C ILE A 206 13.36 18.18 -7.90
N ASP A 207 14.30 17.29 -8.24
CA ASP A 207 14.79 17.13 -9.60
C ASP A 207 13.79 16.37 -10.46
N THR A 208 13.30 17.02 -11.50
CA THR A 208 12.38 16.48 -12.50
C THR A 208 13.02 15.45 -13.45
N HIS A 209 14.26 15.03 -13.22
CA HIS A 209 14.95 14.05 -14.07
C HIS A 209 14.84 12.60 -13.56
N GLY A 210 14.25 12.38 -12.38
CA GLY A 210 13.81 11.06 -11.92
C GLY A 210 12.31 10.86 -12.17
N PRO A 211 11.84 9.66 -12.54
CA PRO A 211 10.42 9.38 -12.80
C PRO A 211 9.52 9.37 -11.54
N ILE A 212 9.98 9.95 -10.42
CA ILE A 212 9.37 9.79 -9.10
C ILE A 212 9.18 11.16 -8.44
N ASP A 213 7.95 11.65 -8.48
CA ASP A 213 7.53 12.81 -7.68
C ASP A 213 7.62 12.48 -6.19
N ARG A 214 8.01 13.45 -5.35
CA ARG A 214 7.93 13.29 -3.87
C ARG A 214 6.51 12.96 -3.41
N PHE A 215 5.50 13.24 -4.21
CA PHE A 215 4.15 12.77 -3.94
C PHE A 215 3.46 12.31 -5.21
N PRO A 216 3.28 10.98 -5.36
CA PRO A 216 2.58 10.42 -6.49
C PRO A 216 1.15 11.01 -6.59
N PRO A 217 0.76 11.66 -7.71
CA PRO A 217 -0.55 12.30 -7.83
C PRO A 217 -1.73 11.37 -7.58
N ASP A 218 -1.54 10.07 -7.80
CA ASP A 218 -2.54 9.05 -7.55
C ASP A 218 -2.67 8.66 -6.07
N LEU A 219 -1.62 8.82 -5.26
CA LEU A 219 -1.73 8.73 -3.79
C LEU A 219 -2.62 9.84 -3.24
N LEU A 220 -2.56 11.05 -3.82
CA LEU A 220 -3.50 12.12 -3.47
C LEU A 220 -4.95 11.70 -3.71
N ILE A 221 -5.19 11.04 -4.85
CA ILE A 221 -6.53 10.56 -5.19
C ILE A 221 -6.97 9.48 -4.20
N GLU A 222 -6.09 8.54 -3.83
CA GLU A 222 -6.42 7.56 -2.78
C GLU A 222 -6.77 8.26 -1.48
N LEU A 223 -5.87 9.12 -0.98
CA LEU A 223 -6.05 9.86 0.26
C LEU A 223 -7.40 10.59 0.30
N LEU A 224 -7.76 11.33 -0.75
CA LEU A 224 -9.02 12.09 -0.82
C LEU A 224 -10.26 11.19 -0.98
N SER A 225 -10.09 9.94 -1.40
CA SER A 225 -11.20 8.99 -1.56
C SER A 225 -11.66 8.40 -0.22
N PHE A 226 -10.82 8.43 0.81
CA PHE A 226 -11.15 7.93 2.15
C PHE A 226 -11.57 9.09 3.05
N GLN A 227 -12.88 9.18 3.30
CA GLN A 227 -13.50 10.25 4.08
C GLN A 227 -13.88 9.78 5.49
N GLY A 228 -13.58 10.62 6.49
CA GLY A 228 -13.94 10.38 7.88
C GLY A 228 -12.76 9.87 8.72
N VAL A 229 -12.89 10.01 10.04
CA VAL A 229 -11.78 9.83 11.00
C VAL A 229 -11.28 8.40 11.13
N ASP A 230 -12.09 7.41 10.77
CA ASP A 230 -11.78 5.98 10.90
C ASP A 230 -11.60 5.28 9.54
N SER A 231 -11.56 6.03 8.43
CA SER A 231 -11.49 5.49 7.08
C SER A 231 -10.14 5.83 6.46
N PHE A 232 -9.33 4.82 6.17
CA PHE A 232 -7.96 5.00 5.68
C PHE A 232 -7.69 4.20 4.41
N PHE A 233 -7.00 4.82 3.47
CA PHE A 233 -6.19 4.11 2.48
C PHE A 233 -4.93 3.61 3.19
N GLU A 234 -4.83 2.31 3.42
CA GLU A 234 -3.67 1.71 4.06
C GLU A 234 -2.72 1.10 3.02
N ILE A 235 -1.41 1.23 3.27
CA ILE A 235 -0.39 0.51 2.50
C ILE A 235 -0.39 -0.94 2.97
N GLN A 236 -1.00 -1.84 2.19
CA GLN A 236 -1.25 -3.21 2.62
C GLN A 236 -0.55 -4.26 1.76
N THR A 237 -0.24 -3.94 0.50
CA THR A 237 0.26 -4.88 -0.50
C THR A 237 1.61 -4.46 -1.09
N ILE A 238 2.32 -5.41 -1.70
CA ILE A 238 3.56 -5.13 -2.46
C ILE A 238 3.33 -4.03 -3.51
N ASN A 239 2.15 -4.04 -4.15
CA ASN A 239 1.78 -3.01 -5.10
C ASN A 239 1.72 -1.63 -4.47
N ASP A 240 1.11 -1.52 -3.28
CA ASP A 240 0.97 -0.24 -2.59
C ASP A 240 2.35 0.32 -2.23
N ALA A 241 3.23 -0.52 -1.68
CA ALA A 241 4.58 -0.11 -1.33
C ALA A 241 5.41 0.33 -2.56
N GLY A 242 5.48 -0.52 -3.59
CA GLY A 242 6.28 -0.23 -4.79
C GLY A 242 5.76 0.94 -5.63
N ARG A 243 4.43 1.12 -5.71
CA ARG A 243 3.82 2.23 -6.45
C ARG A 243 4.08 3.60 -5.81
N TYR A 244 4.32 3.65 -4.51
CA TYR A 244 4.58 4.89 -3.77
C TYR A 244 6.01 5.02 -3.28
N ASP A 245 6.92 4.18 -3.82
CA ASP A 245 8.35 4.13 -3.54
C ASP A 245 8.63 4.09 -2.02
N ILE A 246 7.95 3.14 -1.36
CA ILE A 246 8.09 2.84 0.07
C ILE A 246 8.94 1.58 0.23
N TYR A 247 10.10 1.73 0.87
CA TYR A 247 10.97 0.61 1.23
C TYR A 247 10.32 -0.24 2.32
N LEU A 248 10.55 -1.54 2.26
CA LEU A 248 10.02 -2.48 3.25
C LEU A 248 11.13 -3.03 4.15
N ALA A 249 11.04 -2.73 5.45
CA ALA A 249 11.92 -3.32 6.45
C ALA A 249 11.32 -4.61 7.01
N GLY A 250 12.18 -5.58 7.36
CA GLY A 250 11.75 -6.87 7.92
C GLY A 250 11.24 -7.87 6.87
N VAL A 251 11.53 -7.63 5.59
CA VAL A 251 11.24 -8.58 4.52
C VAL A 251 12.21 -9.77 4.60
N PRO A 252 11.72 -11.02 4.49
CA PRO A 252 12.59 -12.19 4.29
C PRO A 252 13.45 -12.07 3.05
N GLU A 253 14.56 -12.82 3.05
CA GLU A 253 15.35 -13.01 1.84
C GLU A 253 14.48 -13.61 0.72
N VAL A 254 14.54 -13.01 -0.47
CA VAL A 254 13.82 -13.49 -1.66
C VAL A 254 14.81 -14.15 -2.62
N GLN A 255 14.62 -15.44 -2.83
CA GLN A 255 15.46 -16.19 -3.77
C GLN A 255 15.01 -15.93 -5.22
N MET A 256 15.81 -15.18 -5.98
CA MET A 256 15.47 -14.78 -7.34
C MET A 256 15.42 -15.97 -8.32
N SER A 257 14.25 -16.19 -8.92
CA SER A 257 13.97 -17.19 -9.95
C SER A 257 13.65 -16.50 -11.28
N ASP A 258 13.52 -17.25 -12.38
CA ASP A 258 13.06 -16.69 -13.68
C ASP A 258 11.72 -15.97 -13.54
N ARG A 259 10.82 -16.50 -12.70
CA ARG A 259 9.52 -15.88 -12.43
C ARG A 259 9.68 -14.56 -11.68
N HIS A 260 10.61 -14.49 -10.72
CA HIS A 260 10.91 -13.25 -10.00
C HIS A 260 11.47 -12.18 -10.93
N TYR A 261 12.42 -12.50 -11.83
CA TYR A 261 12.89 -11.55 -12.83
C TYR A 261 11.76 -11.04 -13.74
N SER A 262 10.86 -11.94 -14.16
CA SER A 262 9.70 -11.53 -14.96
C SER A 262 8.79 -10.56 -14.19
N ARG A 263 8.50 -10.84 -12.93
CA ARG A 263 7.66 -9.96 -12.09
C ARG A 263 8.34 -8.63 -11.81
N LEU A 264 9.63 -8.64 -11.51
CA LEU A 264 10.42 -7.42 -11.29
C LEU A 264 10.37 -6.49 -12.51
N CYS A 265 10.53 -7.03 -13.73
CA CYS A 265 10.38 -6.27 -14.98
C CYS A 265 8.99 -5.63 -15.12
N VAL A 266 7.93 -6.38 -14.79
CA VAL A 266 6.56 -5.87 -14.92
C VAL A 266 6.23 -4.84 -13.84
N ASN A 267 6.58 -5.09 -12.58
CA ASN A 267 6.39 -4.16 -11.49
C ASN A 267 7.13 -2.84 -11.77
N ALA A 268 8.38 -2.89 -12.23
CA ALA A 268 9.14 -1.71 -12.66
C ALA A 268 8.37 -0.87 -13.70
N SER A 269 7.79 -1.54 -14.70
CA SER A 269 7.05 -0.88 -15.77
C SER A 269 5.67 -0.38 -15.35
N ILE A 270 4.98 -1.05 -14.43
CA ILE A 270 3.65 -0.64 -13.96
C ILE A 270 3.78 0.55 -13.01
N TRP A 271 4.74 0.52 -12.08
CA TRP A 271 4.91 1.58 -11.11
C TRP A 271 5.41 2.88 -11.75
N SER A 272 6.07 2.81 -12.91
CA SER A 272 6.46 4.01 -13.66
C SER A 272 5.29 4.74 -14.33
N VAL A 273 4.10 4.13 -14.39
CA VAL A 273 2.94 4.72 -15.07
C VAL A 273 1.76 5.03 -14.14
N GLY A 274 1.90 4.77 -12.83
CA GLY A 274 0.89 5.04 -11.80
C GLY A 274 -0.39 4.20 -11.94
N ARG A 275 -1.52 4.71 -11.43
CA ARG A 275 -2.86 4.05 -11.38
C ARG A 275 -3.43 3.53 -12.71
N ALA A 276 -2.79 3.74 -13.85
CA ALA A 276 -3.37 3.43 -15.16
C ALA A 276 -3.55 1.91 -15.42
N TRP A 277 -3.06 1.02 -14.55
CA TRP A 277 -3.02 -0.44 -14.77
C TRP A 277 -3.31 -1.30 -13.53
N GLU A 278 -4.37 -0.96 -12.80
CA GLU A 278 -4.86 -1.79 -11.68
C GLU A 278 -5.28 -3.21 -12.10
N PHE A 279 -5.41 -3.47 -13.40
CA PHE A 279 -5.85 -4.75 -13.98
C PHE A 279 -4.75 -5.46 -14.77
N THR A 280 -3.60 -5.68 -14.15
CA THR A 280 -2.55 -6.53 -14.75
C THR A 280 -2.62 -7.92 -14.13
N PRO A 281 -3.09 -8.95 -14.86
CA PRO A 281 -3.07 -10.31 -14.34
C PRO A 281 -1.63 -10.70 -13.99
N ASP A 282 -1.46 -11.57 -12.98
CA ASP A 282 -0.15 -12.12 -12.66
C ASP A 282 0.47 -12.69 -13.94
N VAL A 283 1.64 -12.15 -14.26
CA VAL A 283 2.32 -12.21 -15.56
C VAL A 283 2.65 -13.63 -16.05
N PRO A 284 2.76 -14.69 -15.22
CA PRO A 284 2.97 -16.04 -15.74
C PRO A 284 1.95 -16.47 -16.81
N SER A 285 0.77 -15.84 -16.84
CA SER A 285 -0.27 -16.09 -17.84
C SER A 285 0.08 -15.65 -19.27
N TRP A 286 1.02 -14.71 -19.47
CA TRP A 286 1.29 -14.11 -20.80
C TRP A 286 2.48 -14.71 -21.54
N GLY A 287 3.22 -15.61 -20.89
CA GLY A 287 4.46 -16.17 -21.40
C GLY A 287 5.60 -15.16 -21.39
N TYR A 288 6.76 -15.59 -20.90
CA TYR A 288 7.97 -14.78 -20.82
C TYR A 288 9.19 -15.64 -21.14
N THR A 289 10.28 -14.99 -21.53
CA THR A 289 11.60 -15.62 -21.62
C THR A 289 12.60 -14.84 -20.78
N VAL A 290 13.52 -15.57 -20.16
CA VAL A 290 14.59 -15.01 -19.34
C VAL A 290 15.92 -15.50 -19.92
N GLU A 291 16.68 -14.56 -20.48
CA GLU A 291 18.01 -14.84 -21.03
C GLU A 291 19.08 -14.24 -20.10
N ARG A 292 20.02 -15.05 -19.65
CA ARG A 292 21.08 -14.63 -18.74
C ARG A 292 22.40 -14.47 -19.47
N SER A 293 23.05 -13.34 -19.26
CA SER A 293 24.46 -13.09 -19.58
C SER A 293 25.27 -12.95 -18.28
N ASN A 294 26.55 -12.60 -18.37
CA ASN A 294 27.44 -12.55 -17.20
C ASN A 294 27.07 -11.44 -16.19
N ASP A 295 26.51 -10.31 -16.66
CA ASP A 295 26.25 -9.10 -15.87
C ASP A 295 24.81 -8.57 -16.03
N MET A 296 23.98 -9.27 -16.81
CA MET A 296 22.65 -8.82 -17.18
C MET A 296 21.70 -10.01 -17.35
N THR A 297 20.46 -9.82 -16.96
CA THR A 297 19.33 -10.69 -17.27
C THR A 297 18.36 -9.93 -18.17
N LEU A 298 18.15 -10.42 -19.38
CA LEU A 298 17.16 -9.89 -20.31
C LEU A 298 15.83 -10.63 -20.11
N VAL A 299 14.78 -9.89 -19.80
CA VAL A 299 13.41 -10.40 -19.71
C VAL A 299 12.64 -9.90 -20.90
N THR A 300 12.03 -10.81 -21.66
CA THR A 300 11.11 -10.46 -22.74
C THR A 300 9.77 -11.15 -22.55
N SER A 301 8.69 -10.41 -22.81
CA SER A 301 7.32 -10.91 -22.88
C SER A 301 6.61 -10.23 -24.05
N ARG A 302 5.33 -10.56 -24.27
CA ARG A 302 4.53 -9.90 -25.30
C ARG A 302 4.42 -8.37 -25.09
N HIS A 303 4.49 -7.91 -23.85
CA HIS A 303 4.18 -6.53 -23.46
C HIS A 303 5.38 -5.78 -22.88
N TYR A 304 6.43 -6.47 -22.45
CA TYR A 304 7.54 -5.90 -21.71
C TYR A 304 8.87 -6.45 -22.20
N GLU A 305 9.86 -5.57 -22.24
CA GLU A 305 11.27 -5.89 -22.48
C GLU A 305 12.09 -5.11 -21.44
N CYS A 306 12.82 -5.83 -20.59
CA CYS A 306 13.65 -5.23 -19.54
C CYS A 306 15.05 -5.83 -19.50
N GLU A 307 16.05 -4.99 -19.34
CA GLU A 307 17.41 -5.35 -18.95
C GLU A 307 17.54 -5.21 -17.43
N ILE A 308 17.87 -6.30 -16.75
CA ILE A 308 18.03 -6.33 -15.29
C ILE A 308 19.49 -6.60 -14.96
N ARG A 309 20.14 -5.67 -14.28
CA ARG A 309 21.53 -5.80 -13.81
C ARG A 309 21.54 -5.94 -12.30
N HIS A 310 22.22 -6.95 -11.79
CA HIS A 310 22.46 -7.08 -10.37
C HIS A 310 23.67 -6.21 -10.00
N LEU A 311 23.44 -5.20 -9.18
CA LEU A 311 24.48 -4.22 -8.82
C LEU A 311 25.37 -4.70 -7.67
N GLY A 312 25.11 -5.88 -7.10
CA GLY A 312 25.77 -6.36 -5.89
C GLY A 312 25.10 -5.81 -4.63
N GLN A 313 25.81 -5.84 -3.50
CA GLN A 313 25.30 -5.43 -2.16
C GLN A 313 25.10 -3.92 -2.02
N ARG A 314 24.42 -3.26 -2.97
CA ARG A 314 23.95 -1.90 -2.76
C ARG A 314 22.77 -1.96 -1.82
N VAL A 315 22.92 -1.33 -0.67
CA VAL A 315 21.87 -1.28 0.33
C VAL A 315 20.66 -0.56 -0.26
N GLY A 316 19.54 -1.26 -0.37
CA GLY A 316 18.28 -0.71 -0.85
C GLY A 316 18.05 -0.83 -2.36
N ASP A 317 19.04 -1.26 -3.16
CA ASP A 317 18.99 -1.19 -4.63
C ASP A 317 19.80 -2.33 -5.29
N ASP A 318 19.43 -3.57 -5.02
CA ASP A 318 20.17 -4.75 -5.50
C ASP A 318 20.10 -4.90 -7.04
N TYR A 319 19.00 -4.42 -7.66
CA TYR A 319 18.73 -4.56 -9.09
C TYR A 319 18.50 -3.23 -9.78
N GLN A 320 19.26 -2.95 -10.83
CA GLN A 320 18.93 -1.93 -11.82
C GLN A 320 18.06 -2.55 -12.91
N VAL A 321 16.85 -2.03 -13.09
CA VAL A 321 15.91 -2.47 -14.11
C VAL A 321 15.72 -1.36 -15.13
N THR A 322 16.22 -1.58 -16.34
CA THR A 322 16.05 -0.69 -17.48
C THR A 322 14.98 -1.26 -18.41
N PHE A 323 13.94 -0.50 -18.71
CA PHE A 323 12.78 -0.96 -19.49
C PHE A 323 12.26 0.15 -20.39
N ARG A 324 11.48 -0.22 -21.41
CA ARG A 324 10.76 0.76 -22.24
C ARG A 324 9.36 0.96 -21.71
N ASP A 325 8.98 2.22 -21.48
CA ASP A 325 7.61 2.56 -21.10
C ASP A 325 6.66 2.58 -22.32
N ARG A 326 5.42 3.04 -22.11
CA ARG A 326 4.37 3.12 -23.14
C ARG A 326 4.69 4.09 -24.27
N ASP A 327 5.50 5.11 -24.00
CA ASP A 327 5.95 6.09 -24.98
C ASP A 327 7.25 5.65 -25.66
N TYR A 328 7.68 4.41 -25.39
CA TYR A 328 8.93 3.79 -25.85
C TYR A 328 10.19 4.49 -25.32
N GLU A 329 10.04 5.33 -24.30
CA GLU A 329 11.16 5.95 -23.62
C GLU A 329 11.83 4.95 -22.69
N LEU A 330 13.15 5.03 -22.63
CA LEU A 330 13.95 4.13 -21.81
C LEU A 330 13.95 4.67 -20.38
N GLN A 331 13.31 3.95 -19.48
CA GLN A 331 13.29 4.23 -18.05
C GLN A 331 14.27 3.32 -17.33
N THR A 332 14.81 3.78 -16.20
CA THR A 332 15.61 2.96 -15.31
C THR A 332 15.13 3.16 -13.89
N ARG A 333 14.86 2.05 -13.20
CA ARG A 333 14.53 2.01 -11.78
C ARG A 333 15.54 1.14 -11.04
N PHE A 334 15.76 1.45 -9.78
CA PHE A 334 16.51 0.59 -8.87
C PHE A 334 15.50 -0.06 -7.94
N LEU A 335 15.64 -1.36 -7.76
CA LEU A 335 14.67 -2.20 -7.09
C LEU A 335 15.33 -3.24 -6.19
N GLU A 336 14.63 -3.61 -5.12
CA GLU A 336 14.98 -4.65 -4.17
C GLU A 336 14.37 -6.02 -4.56
N PRO A 337 14.90 -7.14 -4.02
CA PRO A 337 14.37 -8.46 -4.31
C PRO A 337 12.88 -8.63 -3.99
N TRP A 338 12.36 -7.96 -2.95
CA TRP A 338 10.94 -8.06 -2.56
C TRP A 338 9.98 -7.43 -3.57
N GLU A 339 10.47 -6.51 -4.41
CA GLU A 339 9.68 -5.91 -5.48
C GLU A 339 9.46 -6.89 -6.64
N SER A 340 10.05 -8.08 -6.59
CA SER A 340 9.74 -9.19 -7.48
C SER A 340 8.55 -10.05 -7.03
N LEU A 341 8.00 -9.79 -5.84
CA LEU A 341 6.85 -10.50 -5.31
C LEU A 341 5.56 -10.12 -6.06
N PRO A 342 4.54 -11.00 -6.08
CA PRO A 342 3.26 -10.66 -6.70
C PRO A 342 2.66 -9.40 -6.05
N HIS A 343 2.16 -8.50 -6.88
CA HIS A 343 1.68 -7.17 -6.47
C HIS A 343 0.58 -7.23 -5.40
N TYR A 344 -0.29 -8.25 -5.42
CA TYR A 344 -1.39 -8.44 -4.48
C TYR A 344 -0.97 -9.05 -3.13
N VAL A 345 0.30 -9.47 -2.96
CA VAL A 345 0.74 -10.09 -1.70
C VAL A 345 0.60 -9.07 -0.56
N PRO A 346 -0.15 -9.38 0.51
CA PRO A 346 -0.20 -8.51 1.66
C PRO A 346 1.15 -8.47 2.38
N ILE A 347 1.68 -7.26 2.61
CA ILE A 347 2.99 -7.02 3.22
C ILE A 347 3.11 -7.73 4.57
N ARG A 348 2.05 -7.71 5.39
CA ARG A 348 2.01 -8.37 6.70
C ARG A 348 2.27 -9.88 6.67
N LEU A 349 2.08 -10.55 5.54
CA LEU A 349 2.36 -11.98 5.40
C LEU A 349 3.86 -12.27 5.29
N LEU A 350 4.67 -11.24 5.03
CA LEU A 350 6.13 -11.36 5.01
C LEU A 350 6.72 -11.47 6.41
N SER A 351 6.02 -10.96 7.43
CA SER A 351 6.48 -11.01 8.82
C SER A 351 6.71 -12.43 9.32
N GLY A 352 7.87 -12.66 9.93
CA GLY A 352 8.24 -13.95 10.54
C GLY A 352 8.48 -15.09 9.55
N THR A 353 8.38 -14.83 8.24
CA THR A 353 8.78 -15.79 7.20
C THR A 353 10.31 -15.78 7.10
N SER A 354 10.94 -16.95 7.01
CA SER A 354 12.42 -17.04 6.93
C SER A 354 12.95 -17.06 5.50
N ASP A 355 12.12 -17.43 4.52
CA ASP A 355 12.46 -17.51 3.10
C ASP A 355 11.17 -17.42 2.27
N VAL A 356 11.16 -16.52 1.29
CA VAL A 356 10.13 -16.47 0.26
C VAL A 356 10.69 -17.16 -0.98
N GLY A 357 10.52 -18.48 -1.01
CA GLY A 357 11.06 -19.33 -2.07
C GLY A 357 10.41 -19.09 -3.43
N SER A 358 10.93 -19.80 -4.45
CA SER A 358 10.45 -19.72 -5.85
C SER A 358 8.97 -20.09 -6.05
N GLU A 359 8.33 -20.67 -5.04
CA GLU A 359 6.93 -21.10 -5.01
C GLU A 359 6.04 -20.20 -4.13
N PHE A 360 6.36 -18.90 -3.96
CA PHE A 360 5.32 -17.92 -3.62
C PHE A 360 4.38 -17.78 -4.84
N ASP A 361 3.63 -18.86 -5.04
CA ASP A 361 2.55 -19.05 -5.97
C ASP A 361 1.30 -18.62 -5.20
N PRO A 362 0.42 -17.77 -5.78
CA PRO A 362 -0.82 -17.34 -5.12
C PRO A 362 -1.56 -18.49 -4.42
N LEU A 363 -1.54 -19.69 -5.02
CA LEU A 363 -2.14 -20.92 -4.48
C LEU A 363 -1.62 -21.33 -3.09
N TYR A 364 -0.37 -21.03 -2.72
CA TYR A 364 0.19 -21.43 -1.42
C TYR A 364 -0.37 -20.62 -0.25
N LEU A 365 -0.76 -19.36 -0.47
CA LEU A 365 -1.41 -18.53 0.55
C LEU A 365 -2.88 -18.93 0.77
N TYR A 366 -3.52 -19.57 -0.21
CA TYR A 366 -4.91 -20.01 -0.12
C TYR A 366 -5.08 -21.48 0.31
N THR A 367 -4.03 -22.31 0.17
CA THR A 367 -4.06 -23.73 0.59
C THR A 367 -3.69 -23.95 2.06
N ASN A 368 -3.21 -22.90 2.75
CA ASN A 368 -3.09 -22.88 4.20
C ASN A 368 -4.14 -21.91 4.76
N PRO A 369 -5.44 -22.28 4.76
CA PRO A 369 -6.44 -21.43 5.36
C PRO A 369 -6.03 -21.22 6.82
N LEU A 370 -6.01 -19.95 7.25
CA LEU A 370 -6.40 -19.63 8.63
C LEU A 370 -7.53 -20.61 8.97
N GLN A 371 -7.32 -21.49 9.97
CA GLN A 371 -8.31 -22.47 10.40
C GLN A 371 -9.55 -21.73 10.91
N LEU A 372 -10.36 -21.21 10.00
CA LEU A 372 -11.74 -20.89 10.22
C LEU A 372 -12.43 -22.24 10.26
N GLU A 373 -12.84 -22.66 11.45
CA GLU A 373 -13.62 -23.89 11.65
C GLU A 373 -14.79 -23.90 10.65
N VAL A 374 -14.72 -24.84 9.70
CA VAL A 374 -15.70 -25.08 8.62
C VAL A 374 -17.14 -25.31 9.14
N GLN A 375 -17.33 -25.42 10.45
CA GLN A 375 -18.64 -25.60 11.09
C GLN A 375 -19.56 -24.37 11.05
N GLN A 376 -19.14 -23.23 10.47
CA GLN A 376 -19.95 -22.00 10.41
C GLN A 376 -20.43 -21.59 9.02
N LEU A 377 -20.20 -22.40 7.97
CA LEU A 377 -20.80 -22.12 6.65
C LEU A 377 -22.22 -22.71 6.56
N PRO A 378 -23.27 -21.89 6.41
CA PRO A 378 -24.64 -22.38 6.33
C PRO A 378 -24.90 -23.05 4.98
N THR A 379 -25.76 -24.07 5.01
CA THR A 379 -26.33 -24.70 3.81
C THR A 379 -27.15 -23.66 3.05
N ILE A 380 -26.67 -23.21 1.88
CA ILE A 380 -27.36 -22.22 1.04
C ILE A 380 -28.61 -22.88 0.43
N ALA A 381 -29.76 -22.20 0.50
CA ALA A 381 -31.03 -22.74 0.03
C ALA A 381 -31.10 -22.78 -1.53
N PRO A 382 -31.87 -23.70 -2.14
CA PRO A 382 -31.78 -24.06 -3.56
C PRO A 382 -32.36 -23.04 -4.56
N SER A 383 -32.52 -21.77 -4.19
CA SER A 383 -33.34 -20.81 -4.94
C SER A 383 -32.73 -19.42 -5.02
N SER A 384 -31.48 -19.33 -5.47
CA SER A 384 -30.81 -18.08 -5.82
C SER A 384 -30.73 -17.93 -7.34
N VAL A 385 -30.96 -16.71 -7.85
CA VAL A 385 -30.86 -16.37 -9.27
C VAL A 385 -29.45 -15.85 -9.56
N TYR A 386 -28.80 -16.38 -10.60
CA TYR A 386 -27.43 -16.00 -10.97
C TYR A 386 -27.41 -15.35 -12.35
N VAL A 387 -26.52 -14.38 -12.54
CA VAL A 387 -26.30 -13.70 -13.82
C VAL A 387 -24.88 -14.00 -14.26
N VAL A 388 -24.74 -14.64 -15.42
CA VAL A 388 -23.44 -14.90 -16.06
C VAL A 388 -23.25 -13.90 -17.19
N ARG A 389 -22.14 -13.16 -17.15
CA ARG A 389 -21.75 -12.23 -18.23
C ARG A 389 -20.52 -12.77 -18.95
N THR A 390 -20.57 -12.69 -20.27
CA THR A 390 -19.43 -12.98 -21.15
C THR A 390 -18.97 -11.68 -21.80
N ASP A 391 -17.69 -11.60 -22.17
CA ASP A 391 -17.08 -10.42 -22.83
C ASP A 391 -17.76 -10.02 -24.16
N GLY A 392 -18.63 -10.88 -24.71
CA GLY A 392 -19.44 -10.60 -25.89
C GLY A 392 -20.75 -9.84 -25.63
N GLY A 393 -21.09 -9.54 -24.36
CA GLY A 393 -22.32 -8.85 -23.98
C GLY A 393 -23.60 -9.71 -24.01
N GLU A 394 -23.49 -11.02 -24.23
CA GLU A 394 -24.62 -11.94 -24.11
C GLU A 394 -24.81 -12.33 -22.63
N THR A 395 -26.01 -12.04 -22.11
CA THR A 395 -26.45 -12.42 -20.76
C THR A 395 -27.31 -13.67 -20.85
N GLY A 396 -26.85 -14.77 -20.25
CA GLY A 396 -27.67 -15.95 -20.01
C GLY A 396 -28.32 -15.90 -18.63
N PHE A 397 -29.56 -16.38 -18.51
CA PHE A 397 -30.22 -16.61 -17.22
C PHE A 397 -30.45 -18.11 -17.06
N GLY A 398 -30.01 -18.68 -15.93
CA GLY A 398 -30.18 -20.11 -15.62
C GLY A 398 -30.36 -20.34 -14.14
N TRP A 399 -31.01 -21.44 -13.79
CA TRP A 399 -31.10 -21.93 -12.41
C TRP A 399 -29.94 -22.90 -12.17
N PHE A 400 -29.12 -22.60 -11.17
CA PHE A 400 -27.95 -23.40 -10.83
C PHE A 400 -27.99 -23.77 -9.35
N SER A 401 -27.53 -24.97 -9.05
CA SER A 401 -27.17 -25.39 -7.70
C SER A 401 -25.65 -25.36 -7.56
N PHE A 402 -25.18 -24.71 -6.49
CA PHE A 402 -23.77 -24.63 -6.15
C PHE A 402 -23.50 -25.53 -4.95
N SER A 403 -22.44 -26.33 -5.03
CA SER A 403 -21.87 -27.01 -3.87
C SER A 403 -20.40 -26.65 -3.76
N LEU A 404 -19.99 -26.22 -2.56
CA LEU A 404 -18.60 -25.95 -2.22
C LEU A 404 -18.13 -27.06 -1.29
N THR A 405 -17.07 -27.77 -1.67
CA THR A 405 -16.48 -28.82 -0.85
C THR A 405 -15.46 -28.23 0.12
N SER A 406 -15.13 -28.99 1.17
CA SER A 406 -14.23 -28.55 2.25
C SER A 406 -12.78 -28.31 1.82
N ASP A 407 -12.42 -28.74 0.62
CA ASP A 407 -11.13 -28.54 -0.06
C ASP A 407 -11.15 -27.37 -1.07
N GLY A 408 -12.22 -26.56 -1.06
CA GLY A 408 -12.30 -25.35 -1.88
C GLY A 408 -12.70 -25.59 -3.34
N GLN A 409 -13.03 -26.82 -3.72
CA GLN A 409 -13.61 -27.09 -5.05
C GLN A 409 -15.10 -26.71 -5.06
N PHE A 410 -15.58 -26.22 -6.20
CA PHE A 410 -17.01 -26.04 -6.42
C PHE A 410 -17.51 -26.92 -7.57
N SER A 411 -18.76 -27.37 -7.47
CA SER A 411 -19.52 -27.94 -8.60
C SER A 411 -20.77 -27.10 -8.84
N ILE A 412 -20.99 -26.76 -10.12
CA ILE A 412 -22.20 -26.10 -10.61
C ILE A 412 -23.03 -27.13 -11.36
N GLN A 413 -24.25 -27.41 -10.89
CA GLN A 413 -25.21 -28.28 -11.56
C GLN A 413 -26.44 -27.46 -11.99
N GLY A 414 -26.82 -27.54 -13.28
CA GLY A 414 -28.01 -26.86 -13.82
C GLY A 414 -28.82 -27.75 -14.78
N ASP A 415 -30.12 -27.47 -14.92
CA ASP A 415 -31.01 -28.30 -15.76
C ASP A 415 -30.93 -27.98 -17.26
N GLU A 416 -30.49 -26.77 -17.65
CA GLU A 416 -30.16 -26.41 -19.05
C GLU A 416 -29.06 -25.33 -19.08
N ILE A 417 -27.84 -25.70 -19.45
CA ILE A 417 -26.80 -24.72 -19.81
C ILE A 417 -26.96 -24.42 -21.30
N GLY A 418 -27.71 -23.37 -21.62
CA GLY A 418 -27.84 -22.85 -22.97
C GLY A 418 -26.60 -22.09 -23.43
N LEU A 419 -25.41 -22.67 -23.32
CA LEU A 419 -24.23 -22.17 -24.03
C LEU A 419 -24.13 -22.94 -25.35
N LEU A 420 -24.02 -22.22 -26.47
CA LEU A 420 -23.89 -22.80 -27.81
C LEU A 420 -22.82 -23.91 -27.79
N ASN A 421 -23.27 -25.15 -28.04
CA ASN A 421 -22.43 -26.34 -28.10
C ASN A 421 -21.16 -26.06 -28.94
N GLY A 422 -19.99 -26.17 -28.31
CA GLY A 422 -18.69 -26.05 -29.01
C GLY A 422 -17.97 -24.71 -28.89
N THR A 423 -18.33 -23.83 -27.95
CA THR A 423 -17.62 -22.57 -27.72
C THR A 423 -16.51 -22.76 -26.67
N TYR A 424 -15.26 -22.48 -27.05
CA TYR A 424 -14.13 -22.44 -26.12
C TYR A 424 -14.17 -21.11 -25.35
N VAL A 425 -14.24 -21.17 -24.02
CA VAL A 425 -14.15 -20.00 -23.15
C VAL A 425 -12.71 -19.92 -22.65
N ALA A 426 -12.01 -18.84 -22.97
CA ALA A 426 -10.63 -18.66 -22.51
C ALA A 426 -10.61 -18.33 -21.00
N PRO A 427 -9.57 -18.75 -20.24
CA PRO A 427 -9.36 -18.30 -18.87
C PRO A 427 -9.45 -16.77 -18.78
N GLY A 428 -10.15 -16.25 -17.77
CA GLY A 428 -10.38 -14.81 -17.59
C GLY A 428 -11.49 -14.16 -18.43
N SER A 429 -12.15 -14.88 -19.36
CA SER A 429 -13.22 -14.30 -20.22
C SER A 429 -14.66 -14.53 -19.73
N LEU A 430 -14.81 -15.15 -18.55
CA LEU A 430 -16.09 -15.40 -17.91
C LEU A 430 -16.10 -14.80 -16.51
N GLU A 431 -16.98 -13.82 -16.30
CA GLU A 431 -17.22 -13.21 -15.01
C GLU A 431 -18.48 -13.84 -14.39
N ILE A 432 -18.33 -14.38 -13.19
CA ILE A 432 -19.45 -14.92 -12.40
C ILE A 432 -19.65 -13.99 -11.21
N CYS A 433 -20.83 -13.36 -11.15
CA CYS A 433 -21.22 -12.50 -10.04
C CYS A 433 -22.27 -13.19 -9.16
N LEU A 434 -21.98 -13.27 -7.88
CA LEU A 434 -22.89 -13.70 -6.82
C LEU A 434 -23.57 -12.47 -6.23
N GLN A 435 -24.90 -12.41 -6.36
CA GLN A 435 -25.72 -11.40 -5.70
C GLN A 435 -26.46 -12.04 -4.53
N ILE A 436 -26.18 -11.59 -3.31
CA ILE A 436 -26.79 -12.14 -2.10
C ILE A 436 -28.08 -11.37 -1.80
N GLU A 437 -29.23 -12.02 -2.02
CA GLU A 437 -30.54 -11.42 -1.70
C GLU A 437 -30.76 -11.29 -0.18
N GLU A 438 -31.54 -10.27 0.17
CA GLU A 438 -31.81 -9.70 1.50
C GLU A 438 -32.23 -10.71 2.59
N SER A 439 -32.64 -11.92 2.22
CA SER A 439 -33.14 -12.93 3.14
C SER A 439 -32.08 -13.87 3.73
N ALA A 440 -30.84 -13.88 3.21
CA ALA A 440 -29.86 -14.90 3.57
C ALA A 440 -28.98 -14.54 4.78
N ILE A 441 -28.41 -13.32 4.86
CA ILE A 441 -27.47 -12.90 5.92
C ILE A 441 -27.49 -11.38 6.09
N SER A 442 -27.80 -10.85 7.28
CA SER A 442 -27.93 -9.40 7.51
C SER A 442 -26.60 -8.60 7.43
N ARG A 443 -25.44 -9.29 7.45
CA ARG A 443 -24.11 -8.68 7.36
C ARG A 443 -23.53 -8.61 5.94
N LEU A 444 -24.07 -9.39 5.01
CA LEU A 444 -23.59 -9.50 3.61
C LEU A 444 -24.71 -9.18 2.60
N ALA A 445 -25.85 -8.70 3.10
CA ALA A 445 -26.98 -8.32 2.26
C ALA A 445 -26.60 -7.14 1.36
N ASN A 446 -27.01 -7.21 0.09
CA ASN A 446 -26.74 -6.20 -0.94
C ASN A 446 -25.28 -6.08 -1.40
N GLU A 447 -24.43 -7.06 -1.11
CA GLU A 447 -23.07 -7.12 -1.65
C GLU A 447 -23.01 -7.99 -2.90
N THR A 448 -22.29 -7.51 -3.91
CA THR A 448 -21.98 -8.27 -5.13
C THR A 448 -20.55 -8.77 -5.04
N TYR A 449 -20.37 -10.07 -5.20
CA TYR A 449 -19.05 -10.68 -5.28
C TYR A 449 -18.87 -11.19 -6.70
N CYS A 450 -17.93 -10.62 -7.43
CA CYS A 450 -17.64 -11.06 -8.80
C CYS A 450 -16.26 -11.70 -8.84
N GLY A 451 -16.08 -12.64 -9.74
CA GLY A 451 -14.76 -12.84 -10.28
C GLY A 451 -14.67 -13.95 -11.31
N PHE A 452 -13.44 -14.37 -11.57
CA PHE A 452 -13.06 -14.99 -12.83
C PHE A 452 -12.64 -16.44 -12.64
N ILE A 453 -12.89 -17.26 -13.66
CA ILE A 453 -12.37 -18.63 -13.72
C ILE A 453 -10.88 -18.58 -14.06
N VAL A 454 -10.05 -19.18 -13.20
CA VAL A 454 -8.58 -19.09 -13.24
C VAL A 454 -7.88 -20.37 -13.70
N ASP A 455 -8.63 -21.46 -13.98
CA ASP A 455 -8.06 -22.76 -14.38
C ASP A 455 -8.27 -23.07 -15.88
N ASP A 456 -7.25 -23.69 -16.48
CA ASP A 456 -7.14 -24.04 -17.90
C ASP A 456 -7.90 -25.34 -18.27
N ARG A 457 -8.49 -26.05 -17.30
CA ARG A 457 -9.13 -27.36 -17.51
C ARG A 457 -10.63 -27.34 -17.25
N LEU A 458 -11.38 -26.72 -18.15
CA LEU A 458 -12.82 -26.95 -18.24
C LEU A 458 -13.08 -28.25 -19.02
N SER A 459 -13.47 -29.32 -18.33
CA SER A 459 -14.02 -30.52 -18.99
C SER A 459 -15.54 -30.47 -18.97
N PHE A 460 -16.16 -30.37 -20.15
CA PHE A 460 -17.59 -30.60 -20.32
C PHE A 460 -17.83 -32.10 -20.51
N ASP A 461 -18.16 -32.81 -19.42
CA ASP A 461 -18.41 -34.25 -19.45
C ASP A 461 -19.87 -34.57 -19.83
N GLY A 462 -20.39 -33.94 -20.90
CA GLY A 462 -21.65 -34.31 -21.57
C GLY A 462 -22.93 -34.32 -20.71
N VAL A 463 -22.82 -33.96 -19.45
CA VAL A 463 -23.86 -33.76 -18.44
C VAL A 463 -23.59 -32.36 -17.88
N SER A 464 -24.64 -31.65 -17.52
CA SER A 464 -24.68 -30.23 -17.17
C SER A 464 -23.94 -29.87 -15.86
N GLU A 465 -22.66 -30.19 -15.80
CA GLU A 465 -21.79 -30.01 -14.65
C GLU A 465 -20.50 -29.29 -15.09
N LEU A 466 -20.19 -28.18 -14.42
CA LEU A 466 -18.99 -27.37 -14.62
C LEU A 466 -18.18 -27.35 -13.33
N SER A 467 -16.89 -27.70 -13.40
CA SER A 467 -15.96 -27.69 -12.27
C SER A 467 -14.73 -26.83 -12.59
N GLY A 468 -14.30 -25.98 -11.66
CA GLY A 468 -13.12 -25.12 -11.82
C GLY A 468 -12.71 -24.44 -10.51
N LEU A 469 -11.80 -23.47 -10.59
CA LEU A 469 -11.43 -22.55 -9.50
C LEU A 469 -11.86 -21.13 -9.90
N ILE A 470 -12.57 -20.43 -9.00
CA ILE A 470 -13.01 -19.04 -9.18
C ILE A 470 -12.33 -18.20 -8.12
N GLU A 471 -11.74 -17.09 -8.54
CA GLU A 471 -11.32 -16.02 -7.63
C GLU A 471 -12.53 -15.10 -7.40
N LEU A 472 -12.93 -14.86 -6.16
CA LEU A 472 -14.01 -13.93 -5.83
C LEU A 472 -13.41 -12.67 -5.19
N GLN A 473 -13.71 -11.51 -5.75
CA GLN A 473 -13.39 -10.22 -5.17
C GLN A 473 -14.66 -9.46 -4.79
N ARG A 474 -14.58 -8.65 -3.73
CA ARG A 474 -15.68 -7.77 -3.34
C ARG A 474 -15.77 -6.67 -4.39
N SER A 475 -16.86 -6.64 -5.15
CA SER A 475 -17.09 -5.59 -6.12
C SER A 475 -17.49 -4.32 -5.38
N ALA A 476 -16.73 -3.24 -5.56
CA ALA A 476 -17.22 -1.90 -5.32
C ALA A 476 -18.13 -1.53 -6.50
N LEU A 477 -19.44 -1.55 -6.27
CA LEU A 477 -20.42 -0.91 -7.16
C LEU A 477 -20.73 0.49 -6.65
#